data_AF-A0A7C0U231-F1
#
_entry.id   AF-A0A7C0U231-F1
#
_cell.length_a   1.000
_cell.length_b   1.000
_cell.length_c   1.000
_cell.angle_alpha   90.00
_cell.angle_beta   90.00
_cell.angle_gamma   90.00
#
_symmetry.space_group_name_H-M   'P 1'
#
loop_
_entity.id
_entity.type
_entity.pdbx_description
1 polymer ?
#
loop_
_entity_poly.entity_id
_entity_poly.type
_entity_poly.pdbx_seq_one_letter_code
_entity_poly.pdbx_strand_id
1 'polypeptide(L)' 'KGIKTPADSFVTQVVKTDENGYFEYTIPWAGWWGFSALGDGGTLKGPDGKEYPLELDAVMWVKAYPKPKEIK' A
#
# COMPACT_ATOMS: atom_id res chain seq x y z
N LYS A 1 -17.14 -12.34 15.37
CA LYS A 1 -16.43 -11.59 16.44
C LYS A 1 -15.10 -11.15 15.85
N GLY A 2 -14.83 -9.84 15.78
CA GLY A 2 -13.57 -9.33 15.21
C GLY A 2 -12.37 -9.73 16.08
N ILE A 3 -11.24 -10.02 15.43
CA ILE A 3 -9.96 -10.26 16.11
C ILE A 3 -9.41 -8.89 16.53
N LYS A 4 -9.06 -8.72 17.80
CA LYS A 4 -8.37 -7.52 18.28
C LYS A 4 -6.88 -7.68 18.00
N THR A 5 -6.34 -6.83 17.13
CA THR A 5 -4.91 -6.87 16.79
C THR A 5 -4.07 -6.29 17.94
N PRO A 6 -2.89 -6.87 18.24
CA PRO A 6 -1.96 -6.30 19.21
C PRO A 6 -1.43 -4.90 18.87
N ALA A 7 -1.46 -4.50 17.60
CA ALA A 7 -1.08 -3.17 17.12
C ALA A 7 -1.84 -2.81 15.83
N ASP A 8 -1.97 -1.51 15.53
CA ASP A 8 -2.64 -1.01 14.32
C ASP A 8 -1.89 -1.40 13.04
N SER A 9 -0.57 -1.55 13.13
CA SER A 9 0.26 -2.03 12.02
C SER A 9 -0.10 -3.44 11.56
N PHE A 10 -0.79 -4.23 12.37
CA PHE A 10 -1.31 -5.53 11.96
C PHE A 10 -2.61 -5.46 11.15
N VAL A 11 -3.16 -4.25 10.97
CA VAL A 11 -4.28 -3.95 10.07
C VAL A 11 -3.77 -3.23 8.83
N THR A 12 -2.96 -2.18 8.98
CA THR A 12 -2.41 -1.40 7.87
C THR A 12 -0.97 -1.00 8.16
N GLN A 13 -0.07 -1.31 7.21
CA GLN A 13 1.35 -0.99 7.33
C GLN A 13 1.69 0.18 6.42
N VAL A 14 2.48 1.12 6.93
CA VAL A 14 3.04 2.23 6.16
C VAL A 14 4.54 2.05 6.12
N VAL A 15 5.08 1.99 4.91
CA VAL A 15 6.52 1.91 4.63
C VAL A 15 6.89 3.08 3.73
N LYS A 16 8.04 3.70 4.01
CA LYS A 16 8.59 4.78 3.20
C LYS A 16 9.56 4.19 2.19
N THR A 17 9.48 4.65 0.95
CA THR A 17 10.45 4.26 -0.08
C THR A 17 11.83 4.85 0.22
N ASP A 18 12.86 4.25 -0.38
CA ASP A 18 14.17 4.87 -0.47
C ASP A 18 14.17 6.08 -1.44
N GLU A 19 15.35 6.67 -1.65
CA GLU A 19 15.55 7.83 -2.53
C GLU A 19 15.26 7.55 -4.01
N ASN A 20 15.25 6.28 -4.43
CA ASN A 20 14.99 5.85 -5.80
C ASN A 20 13.54 5.34 -5.98
N GLY A 21 12.72 5.40 -4.92
CA GLY A 21 11.33 4.96 -4.96
C GLY A 21 11.13 3.46 -4.72
N TYR A 22 12.14 2.73 -4.25
CA TYR A 22 12.01 1.31 -3.91
C TYR A 22 11.45 1.12 -2.50
N PHE A 23 10.62 0.09 -2.32
CA PHE A 23 10.25 -0.45 -1.03
C PHE A 23 10.32 -1.98 -1.08
N GLU A 24 10.73 -2.61 0.02
CA GLU A 24 10.71 -4.05 0.17
C GLU A 24 9.62 -4.48 1.15
N TYR A 25 8.89 -5.54 0.77
CA TYR A 25 7.87 -6.12 1.63
C TYR A 25 7.89 -7.64 1.52
N THR A 26 8.01 -8.34 2.66
CA THR A 26 7.88 -9.80 2.71
C THR A 26 6.45 -10.16 3.05
N ILE A 27 5.75 -10.85 2.16
CA ILE A 27 4.38 -11.29 2.38
C ILE A 27 4.36 -12.45 3.40
N PRO A 28 3.76 -12.28 4.60
CA PRO A 28 3.85 -13.28 5.67
C PRO A 28 2.92 -14.48 5.48
N TRP A 29 1.85 -14.37 4.69
CA TRP A 29 0.92 -15.48 4.41
C TRP A 29 0.27 -15.37 3.02
N ALA A 30 -0.15 -16.52 2.50
CA ALA A 30 -0.90 -16.61 1.25
C ALA A 30 -2.23 -15.86 1.34
N GLY A 31 -2.66 -15.27 0.23
CA GLY A 31 -3.86 -14.45 0.16
C GLY A 31 -3.72 -13.29 -0.81
N TRP A 32 -4.73 -12.42 -0.80
CA TRP A 32 -4.71 -11.15 -1.53
C TRP A 32 -4.14 -10.04 -0.64
N TRP A 33 -3.24 -9.26 -1.22
CA TRP A 33 -2.60 -8.11 -0.59
C TRP A 33 -2.78 -6.90 -1.50
N GLY A 34 -3.25 -5.79 -0.91
CA GLY A 34 -3.39 -4.51 -1.57
C GLY A 34 -2.27 -3.57 -1.12
N PHE A 35 -1.66 -2.89 -2.08
CA PHE A 35 -0.65 -1.86 -1.86
C PHE A 35 -1.17 -0.56 -2.46
N SER A 36 -1.12 0.51 -1.68
CA SER A 36 -1.40 1.87 -2.14
C SER A 36 -0.08 2.62 -2.14
N ALA A 37 0.44 2.94 -3.33
CA ALA A 37 1.57 3.81 -3.49
C ALA A 37 1.05 5.25 -3.51
N LEU A 38 1.44 6.03 -2.50
CA LEU A 38 1.01 7.41 -2.34
C LEU A 38 2.02 8.33 -3.01
N GLY A 39 1.55 9.23 -3.86
CA GLY A 39 2.39 10.15 -4.63
C GLY A 39 1.85 11.57 -4.61
N ASP A 40 2.74 12.55 -4.54
CA ASP A 40 2.36 13.97 -4.64
C ASP A 40 2.10 14.34 -6.11
N GLY A 41 0.89 14.78 -6.41
CA GLY A 41 0.44 15.24 -7.72
C GLY A 41 0.53 16.76 -7.92
N GLY A 42 1.08 17.50 -6.96
CA GLY A 42 1.16 18.96 -6.95
C GLY A 42 -0.08 19.62 -6.35
N THR A 43 -0.42 20.83 -6.82
CA THR A 43 -1.64 21.53 -6.39
C THR A 43 -2.49 21.96 -7.57
N LEU A 44 -3.80 22.08 -7.33
CA LEU A 44 -4.75 22.64 -8.28
C LEU A 44 -5.62 23.69 -7.62
N LYS A 45 -5.84 24.80 -8.34
CA LYS A 45 -6.69 25.88 -7.89
C LYS A 45 -8.16 25.53 -8.07
N GLY A 46 -8.90 25.53 -6.96
CA GLY A 46 -10.34 25.29 -6.95
C GLY A 46 -11.17 26.48 -7.45
N PRO A 47 -12.48 26.28 -7.68
CA PRO A 47 -13.40 27.34 -8.10
C PRO A 47 -13.52 28.50 -7.08
N ASP A 48 -13.21 28.24 -5.82
CA ASP A 48 -13.16 29.23 -4.73
C ASP A 48 -11.84 30.03 -4.71
N GLY A 49 -10.94 29.74 -5.65
CA GLY A 49 -9.63 30.37 -5.77
C GLY A 49 -8.57 29.85 -4.80
N LYS A 50 -8.85 28.81 -4.01
CA LYS A 50 -7.86 28.19 -3.10
C LYS A 50 -7.07 27.10 -3.81
N GLU A 51 -5.81 26.91 -3.40
CA GLU A 51 -4.98 25.79 -3.83
C GLU A 51 -5.32 24.53 -3.03
N TYR A 52 -5.49 23.40 -3.70
CA TYR A 52 -5.74 22.09 -3.10
C TYR A 52 -4.65 21.10 -3.50
N PRO A 53 -4.14 20.28 -2.56
CA PRO A 53 -3.18 19.24 -2.90
C PRO A 53 -3.86 18.19 -3.80
N LEU A 54 -3.11 17.71 -4.78
CA LEU A 54 -3.46 16.59 -5.61
C LEU A 54 -2.66 15.37 -5.16
N GLU A 55 -3.34 14.24 -5.03
CA GLU A 55 -2.70 12.94 -4.84
C GLU A 55 -2.61 12.26 -6.21
N LEU A 56 -1.41 11.79 -6.57
CA LEU A 56 -1.16 10.98 -7.75
C LEU A 56 -0.76 9.57 -7.30
N ASP A 57 -1.78 8.81 -6.93
CA ASP A 57 -1.60 7.50 -6.31
C ASP A 57 -1.74 6.35 -7.31
N ALA A 58 -1.18 5.20 -6.95
CA ALA A 58 -1.38 3.96 -7.67
C ALA A 58 -1.74 2.82 -6.70
N VAL A 59 -2.61 1.92 -7.16
CA VAL A 59 -2.99 0.72 -6.38
C VAL A 59 -2.52 -0.52 -7.11
N MET A 60 -1.87 -1.41 -6.37
CA MET A 60 -1.43 -2.72 -6.85
C MET A 60 -2.02 -3.84 -5.99
N TRP A 61 -2.45 -4.91 -6.66
CA TRP A 61 -2.92 -6.13 -6.00
C TRP A 61 -1.97 -7.28 -6.28
N VAL A 62 -1.52 -7.94 -5.21
CA VAL A 62 -0.67 -9.13 -5.28
C VAL A 62 -1.41 -10.30 -4.67
N LYS A 63 -1.49 -11.41 -5.40
CA LYS A 63 -1.96 -12.68 -4.86
C LYS A 63 -0.76 -13.56 -4.52
N ALA A 64 -0.52 -13.73 -3.23
CA ALA A 64 0.45 -14.69 -2.75
C ALA A 64 -0.19 -16.08 -2.69
N TYR A 65 0.39 -17.03 -3.40
CA TYR A 65 -0.06 -18.42 -3.39
C TYR A 65 0.63 -19.20 -2.26
N PRO A 66 -0.02 -20.24 -1.70
CA PRO A 66 0.64 -21.15 -0.79
C PRO A 66 1.89 -21.74 -1.43
N LYS A 67 2.92 -22.00 -0.61
CA LYS A 67 4.09 -22.75 -1.06
C LYS A 67 3.63 -24.08 -1.68
N PRO A 68 4.01 -24.40 -2.93
CA PRO A 68 3.70 -25.69 -3.53
C PRO A 68 4.24 -26.81 -2.65
N LYS A 69 3.45 -27.87 -2.44
CA LYS A 69 3.90 -29.04 -1.68
C LYS A 69 4.95 -29.86 -2.46
N GLU A 70 4.91 -29.78 -3.79
CA GLU A 70 5.81 -30.46 -4.72
C GLU A 70 6.09 -29.52 -5.88
N ILE A 71 7.35 -29.48 -6.35
CA ILE A 71 7.71 -28.87 -7.63
C ILE A 71 7.67 -30.02 -8.64
N LYS A 72 6.73 -29.96 -9.58
CA LYS A 72 6.74 -30.88 -10.73
C LYS A 72 7.85 -30.50 -11.69
#